data_AF-A0A7W7Y2A6-F1
#
_entry.id   AF-A0A7W7Y2A6-F1
#
_cell.length_a   1.000
_cell.length_b   1.000
_cell.length_c   1.000
_cell.angle_alpha   90.00
_cell.angle_beta   90.00
_cell.angle_gamma   90.00
#
_symmetry.space_group_name_H-M   'P 1'
#
loop_
_entity.id
_entity.type
_entity.pdbx_description
1 polymer ?
#
loop_
_entity_poly.entity_id
_entity_poly.type
_entity_poly.pdbx_seq_one_letter_code
_entity_poly.pdbx_strand_id
1 'polypeptide(L)' 'MQTEPDFCPFCGTQGRLDEIESSILEYDSDFWLIYHWVCQVCGEQFDKVELSDYQEITLEDDEDSL' A
#
# COMPACT_ATOMS: atom_id res chain seq x y z
N MET A 1 5.64 -11.10 -3.61
CA MET A 1 5.76 -9.72 -4.13
C MET A 1 6.59 -8.96 -3.11
N GLN A 2 7.58 -8.17 -3.54
CA GLN A 2 8.43 -7.40 -2.62
C GLN A 2 7.86 -5.97 -2.54
N THR A 3 7.08 -5.70 -1.49
CA THR A 3 6.33 -4.45 -1.31
C THR A 3 7.19 -3.37 -0.64
N GLU A 4 8.15 -3.79 0.21
CA GLU A 4 9.03 -2.91 0.99
C GLU A 4 10.00 -2.10 0.10
N PRO A 5 10.07 -0.76 0.27
CA PRO A 5 11.05 0.09 -0.40
C PRO A 5 12.48 -0.11 0.13
N ASP A 6 13.47 0.00 -0.74
CA ASP A 6 14.89 -0.13 -0.33
C ASP A 6 15.42 1.08 0.46
N PHE A 7 14.85 2.27 0.24
CA PHE A 7 15.31 3.52 0.86
C PHE A 7 14.19 4.54 1.07
N CYS A 8 14.37 5.42 2.07
CA CYS A 8 13.52 6.58 2.26
C CYS A 8 13.79 7.64 1.18
N PRO A 9 12.80 8.09 0.38
CA PRO A 9 13.01 9.06 -0.69
C PRO A 9 13.42 10.45 -0.19
N PHE A 10 13.21 10.75 1.10
CA PHE A 10 13.53 12.06 1.69
C PHE A 10 14.93 12.13 2.29
N CYS A 11 15.36 11.10 3.03
CA CYS A 11 16.66 11.13 3.72
C CYS A 11 17.68 10.10 3.20
N GLY A 12 17.28 9.20 2.29
CA GLY A 12 18.16 8.18 1.70
C GLY A 12 18.53 7.02 2.63
N THR A 13 17.98 6.95 3.85
CA THR A 13 18.22 5.83 4.77
C THR A 13 17.66 4.53 4.21
N GLN A 14 18.42 3.43 4.34
CA GLN A 14 18.01 2.07 3.97
C GLN A 14 17.51 1.27 5.18
N GLY A 15 16.50 0.42 4.99
CA GLY A 15 16.09 -0.63 5.94
C GLY A 15 15.55 -0.15 7.30
N ARG A 16 15.00 1.07 7.36
CA ARG A 16 14.37 1.66 8.57
C ARG A 16 13.04 2.31 8.22
N LEU A 17 12.20 1.51 7.58
CA LEU A 17 10.90 1.90 7.07
C LEU A 17 9.87 0.98 7.72
N ASP A 18 8.88 1.57 8.38
CA ASP A 18 7.76 0.81 8.92
C ASP A 18 6.56 0.97 8.01
N GLU A 19 5.90 -0.15 7.72
CA GLU A 19 4.65 -0.19 6.99
C GLU A 19 3.49 0.21 7.91
N ILE A 20 2.59 1.04 7.38
CA ILE A 20 1.31 1.39 7.98
C ILE A 20 0.22 0.62 7.19
N GLU A 21 -1.00 0.56 7.71
CA GLU A 21 -2.15 -0.05 7.04
C GLU A 21 -2.31 0.46 5.60
N SER A 22 -2.20 -0.46 4.63
CA SER A 22 -2.39 -0.20 3.20
C SER A 22 -3.82 0.19 2.88
N SER A 23 -4.02 0.99 1.83
CA SER A 23 -5.34 1.36 1.33
C SER A 23 -5.55 0.95 -0.13
N ILE A 24 -6.83 0.89 -0.53
CA ILE A 24 -7.25 0.62 -1.91
C ILE A 24 -8.06 1.81 -2.40
N LEU A 25 -7.70 2.32 -3.57
CA LEU A 25 -8.44 3.38 -4.25
C LEU A 25 -9.00 2.85 -5.57
N GLU A 26 -10.31 2.98 -5.75
CA GLU A 26 -10.98 2.71 -7.03
C GLU A 26 -11.14 4.02 -7.80
N TYR A 27 -10.64 4.06 -9.03
CA TYR A 27 -10.81 5.21 -9.93
C TYR A 27 -10.88 4.74 -11.38
N ASP A 28 -11.94 5.14 -12.09
CA ASP A 28 -12.16 4.80 -13.52
C ASP A 28 -12.09 3.29 -13.82
N SER A 29 -12.67 2.46 -12.93
CA SER A 29 -12.62 0.99 -12.99
C SER A 29 -11.24 0.36 -12.81
N ASP A 30 -10.22 1.15 -12.46
CA ASP A 30 -8.91 0.67 -12.03
C ASP A 30 -8.82 0.65 -10.50
N PHE A 31 -8.20 -0.40 -9.96
CA PHE A 31 -7.89 -0.52 -8.54
C PHE A 31 -6.41 -0.20 -8.28
N TRP A 32 -6.17 0.73 -7.36
CA TRP A 32 -4.85 1.19 -6.98
C TRP A 32 -4.57 0.72 -5.55
N LEU A 33 -3.52 -0.09 -5.39
CA LEU A 33 -3.01 -0.50 -4.09
C LEU A 33 -2.00 0.55 -3.60
N ILE A 34 -2.23 1.10 -2.42
CA ILE A 34 -1.39 2.13 -1.82
C ILE A 34 -0.77 1.55 -0.54
N TYR A 35 0.55 1.39 -0.56
CA TYR A 35 1.34 0.97 0.60
C TYR A 35 1.93 2.21 1.27
N HIS A 36 1.58 2.42 2.53
CA HIS A 36 1.98 3.59 3.31
C HIS A 36 3.19 3.27 4.17
N TRP A 37 4.19 4.15 4.16
CA TRP A 37 5.47 3.94 4.86
C TRP A 37 5.84 5.15 5.71
N VAL A 38 6.44 4.89 6.87
CA VAL A 38 7.07 5.92 7.70
C VAL A 38 8.55 5.62 7.89
N CYS A 39 9.39 6.64 7.69
CA CYS A 39 10.81 6.52 7.96
C CYS A 39 11.11 6.71 9.45
N GLN A 40 11.68 5.70 10.10
CA GLN A 40 12.08 5.77 11.51
C GLN A 40 13.27 6.71 11.78
N VAL A 41 13.92 7.26 10.73
CA VAL A 41 15.07 8.16 10.87
C VAL A 41 14.69 9.63 10.75
N CYS A 42 13.96 10.01 9.69
CA CYS A 42 13.55 11.41 9.49
C CYS A 42 12.10 11.68 9.89
N GLY A 43 11.29 10.64 10.15
CA GLY A 43 9.88 10.76 10.52
C GLY A 43 8.94 11.04 9.34
N GLU A 44 9.47 11.18 8.13
CA GLU A 44 8.67 11.46 6.93
C GLU A 44 7.85 10.24 6.50
N GLN A 45 6.66 10.52 5.96
CA GLN A 45 5.74 9.52 5.42
C GLN A 45 5.71 9.58 3.89
N PHE A 46 5.59 8.42 3.25
CA PHE A 46 5.48 8.32 1.80
C PHE A 46 4.73 7.06 1.38
N ASP A 47 4.26 7.07 0.13
CA ASP A 47 3.45 6.01 -0.44
C ASP A 47 4.19 5.30 -1.58
N LYS A 48 3.99 4.00 -1.68
CA LYS A 48 4.27 3.22 -2.87
C LYS A 48 2.94 2.79 -3.47
N VAL A 49 2.74 3.11 -4.75
CA VAL A 49 1.48 2.89 -5.44
C VAL A 49 1.66 1.84 -6.53
N GLU A 50 0.81 0.82 -6.53
CA GLU A 50 0.79 -0.23 -7.54
C GLU A 50 -0.60 -0.30 -8.18
N LEU A 51 -0.65 -0.30 -9.52
CA LEU A 51 -1.86 -0.64 -10.26
C LEU A 51 -2.11 -2.13 -10.06
N SER A 52 -3.29 -2.48 -9.57
CA SER A 52 -3.69 -3.86 -9.49
C SER A 52 -4.60 -4.19 -10.66
N ASP A 53 -4.27 -5.26 -11.39
CA ASP A 53 -5.11 -5.84 -12.45
C ASP A 53 -6.37 -6.52 -11.87
N TYR A 54 -6.90 -6.07 -10.73
CA TYR A 54 -7.92 -6.77 -9.93
C TYR A 54 -9.19 -7.13 -10.72
N GLN A 55 -9.19 -8.32 -11.30
CA GLN A 55 -10.39 -9.10 -11.63
C GLN A 55 -10.79 -10.10 -10.54
N GLU A 56 -10.02 -10.23 -9.44
CA GLU A 56 -10.27 -11.25 -8.41
C GLU A 56 -10.05 -10.74 -6.97
N ILE A 57 -10.74 -9.65 -6.58
CA ILE A 57 -11.20 -9.59 -5.18
C ILE A 57 -12.68 -9.94 -5.23
N THR A 58 -12.99 -11.22 -5.06
CA THR A 58 -14.32 -11.60 -4.59
C THR A 58 -14.52 -10.87 -3.27
N LEU A 59 -15.46 -9.93 -3.25
CA LEU A 59 -16.04 -9.39 -2.04
C LEU A 59 -16.68 -10.57 -1.28
N GLU A 60 -15.89 -11.29 -0.49
CA GLU A 60 -16.41 -12.19 0.54
C GLU A 60 -16.94 -11.32 1.68
N ASP A 61 -18.02 -10.56 1.46
CA ASP A 61 -18.69 -9.84 2.55
C ASP A 61 -20.17 -9.51 2.31
N ASP A 62 -20.89 -10.23 1.45
CA ASP A 62 -22.35 -10.11 1.40
C ASP A 62 -23.01 -11.36 0.80
N GLU A 63 -22.85 -12.54 1.41
CA GLU A 63 -23.88 -13.58 1.33
C GLU A 63 -24.12 -14.25 2.70
N ASP A 64 -25.26 -13.87 3.27
CA ASP A 64 -26.20 -14.75 3.96
C ASP A 64 -25.84 -15.23 5.39
N SER A 65 -26.35 -14.48 6.37
CA SER A 65 -26.90 -15.11 7.58
C SER A 65 -28.28 -14.53 7.83
N LEU A 66 -29.25 -15.17 7.17
CA LEU A 66 -30.70 -15.23 7.47
C LEU A 66 -31.05 -15.14 8.97
#